data_AF-A0A3D5V944-F1
#
_entry.id   AF-A0A3D5V944-F1
#
_cell.length_a   1.000
_cell.length_b   1.000
_cell.length_c   1.000
_cell.angle_alpha   90.00
_cell.angle_beta   90.00
_cell.angle_gamma   90.00
#
_symmetry.space_group_name_H-M   'P 1'
#
loop_
_entity.id
_entity.type
_entity.pdbx_description
1 polymer ?
#
loop_
_entity_poly.entity_id
_entity_poly.type
_entity_poly.pdbx_seq_one_letter_code
_entity_poly.pdbx_strand_id
1 'polypeptide(L)'
;CNNNKYILENQIKPAIEAFLNQRRLELSDEKTRIVHINDGFDFLGQNVRKYKGKCLIKPSKKSFQANVWKLLTLIKKNKAISSGKLIQIL
;
A
#
# COMPACT_ATOMS: atom_id res chain seq x y z
N CYS A 1 24.57 -3.97 -11.11
CA CYS A 1 23.18 -3.51 -11.35
C CYS A 1 22.98 -2.06 -10.89
N ASN A 2 23.74 -1.09 -11.44
CA ASN A 2 23.62 0.34 -11.06
C ASN A 2 22.80 1.18 -12.06
N ASN A 3 22.33 0.60 -13.17
CA ASN A 3 21.65 1.37 -14.23
C ASN A 3 20.13 1.51 -14.06
N ASN A 4 19.47 0.75 -13.18
CA ASN A 4 17.99 0.74 -13.13
C ASN A 4 17.37 1.97 -12.45
N LYS A 5 18.03 2.53 -11.43
CA LYS A 5 17.49 3.70 -10.73
C LYS A 5 17.61 4.96 -11.59
N TYR A 6 18.72 5.11 -12.30
CA TYR A 6 18.95 6.20 -13.24
C TYR A 6 17.89 6.28 -14.33
N ILE A 7 17.50 5.15 -14.91
CA ILE A 7 16.43 5.08 -15.93
C ILE A 7 15.08 5.51 -15.34
N LEU A 8 14.75 5.04 -14.13
CA LEU A 8 13.50 5.42 -13.47
C LEU A 8 13.43 6.93 -13.18
N GLU A 9 14.54 7.53 -12.77
CA GLU A 9 14.63 8.95 -12.39
C GLU A 9 14.72 9.89 -13.59
N ASN A 10 15.51 9.55 -14.62
CA ASN A 10 15.84 10.47 -15.70
C ASN A 10 15.07 10.22 -17.00
N GLN A 11 14.43 9.06 -17.14
CA GLN A 11 13.65 8.74 -18.34
C GLN A 11 12.18 8.50 -18.02
N ILE A 12 11.88 7.64 -17.05
CA ILE A 12 10.49 7.25 -16.77
C ILE A 12 9.73 8.32 -15.99
N LYS A 13 10.29 8.87 -14.90
CA LYS A 13 9.62 9.95 -14.13
C LYS A 13 9.31 11.17 -15.01
N PRO A 14 10.25 11.73 -15.82
CA PRO A 14 9.95 12.87 -16.69
C PRO A 14 8.92 12.57 -17.78
N ALA A 15 8.92 11.35 -18.33
CA ALA A 15 7.92 10.96 -19.32
C ALA A 15 6.49 10.92 -18.73
N ILE A 16 6.36 10.45 -17.48
CA ILE A 16 5.07 10.44 -16.76
C ILE A 16 4.65 11.88 -16.42
N GLU A 17 5.58 12.74 -15.99
CA GLU A 17 5.30 14.15 -15.70
C GLU A 17 4.80 14.89 -16.95
N ALA A 18 5.47 14.73 -18.09
CA ALA A 18 5.04 15.31 -19.35
C ALA A 18 3.63 14.84 -19.76
N PHE A 19 3.34 13.54 -19.59
CA PHE A 19 2.01 12.97 -19.88
C PHE A 19 0.91 13.52 -18.95
N LEU A 20 1.20 13.70 -17.67
CA LEU A 20 0.25 14.25 -16.69
C LEU A 20 0.03 15.75 -16.90
N ASN A 21 1.08 16.50 -17.24
CA ASN A 21 1.02 17.94 -17.44
C ASN A 21 0.08 18.32 -18.60
N GLN A 22 0.03 17.52 -19.68
CA GLN A 22 -0.97 17.69 -20.76
C GLN A 22 -2.43 17.66 -20.26
N ARG A 23 -2.67 17.01 -19.11
CA ARG A 23 -3.98 16.91 -18.45
C ARG A 23 -4.10 17.84 -17.24
N ARG A 24 -3.15 18.76 -17.05
CA ARG A 24 -3.06 19.67 -15.90
C ARG A 24 -2.97 18.92 -14.57
N LEU A 25 -2.30 17.77 -14.58
CA LEU A 25 -1.99 16.98 -13.39
C LEU A 25 -0.49 17.01 -13.13
N GLU A 26 -0.10 16.95 -11.87
CA GLU A 26 1.30 16.95 -11.43
C GLU A 26 1.55 15.82 -10.43
N LEU A 27 2.77 15.29 -10.43
CA LEU A 27 3.20 14.34 -9.40
C LEU A 27 3.53 15.09 -8.11
N SER A 28 3.05 14.54 -7.00
CA SER A 28 3.46 15.01 -5.67
C SER A 28 4.77 14.34 -5.29
N ASP A 29 5.83 15.14 -5.09
CA ASP A 29 7.14 14.63 -4.69
C ASP A 29 7.11 13.93 -3.32
N GLU A 30 6.24 14.36 -2.40
CA GLU A 30 6.08 13.73 -1.09
C GLU A 30 5.55 12.28 -1.18
N LYS A 31 4.70 12.00 -2.17
CA LYS A 31 4.04 10.70 -2.36
C LYS A 31 4.81 9.79 -3.32
N THR A 32 5.75 10.34 -4.08
CA THR A 32 6.46 9.62 -5.13
C THR A 32 7.82 9.17 -4.63
N ARG A 33 8.06 7.87 -4.59
CA ARG A 33 9.35 7.33 -4.15
C ARG A 33 9.75 6.11 -4.96
N ILE A 34 11.00 6.10 -5.42
CA ILE A 34 11.64 4.95 -6.05
C ILE A 34 12.34 4.16 -4.95
N VAL A 35 11.93 2.92 -4.73
CA VAL A 35 12.52 2.01 -3.73
C VAL A 35 12.97 0.72 -4.38
N HIS A 36 13.96 0.06 -3.79
CA HIS A 36 14.36 -1.26 -4.25
C HIS A 36 13.34 -2.31 -3.81
N ILE A 37 13.11 -3.35 -4.62
CA ILE A 37 12.13 -4.40 -4.32
C ILE A 37 12.41 -5.17 -3.01
N ASN A 38 13.68 -5.16 -2.56
CA ASN A 38 14.08 -5.77 -1.28
C ASN A 38 13.66 -4.93 -0.06
N ASP A 39 13.48 -3.62 -0.23
CA ASP A 39 12.97 -2.72 0.82
C ASP A 39 11.44 -2.82 0.88
N GLY A 40 10.82 -2.96 -0.30
CA GLY A 40 9.39 -3.13 -0.48
C GLY A 40 8.61 -1.82 -0.47
N PHE A 41 7.36 -1.88 -0.93
CA PHE A 41 6.45 -0.74 -0.96
C PHE A 41 5.01 -1.16 -0.72
N ASP A 42 4.21 -0.22 -0.23
CA ASP A 42 2.78 -0.42 -0.05
C ASP A 42 2.02 0.02 -1.32
N PHE A 43 1.14 -0.85 -1.82
CA PHE A 43 0.27 -0.59 -2.95
C PHE A 43 -1.10 -1.23 -2.70
N LEU A 44 -2.17 -0.42 -2.77
CA LEU A 44 -3.56 -0.87 -2.57
C LEU A 44 -3.79 -1.71 -1.30
N GLY A 45 -3.17 -1.31 -0.19
CA GLY A 45 -3.31 -1.99 1.10
C GLY A 45 -2.49 -3.29 1.23
N GLN A 46 -1.66 -3.61 0.24
CA GLN A 46 -0.69 -4.70 0.26
C GLN A 46 0.73 -4.15 0.32
N ASN A 47 1.63 -4.84 0.98
CA ASN A 47 3.06 -4.63 0.94
C ASN A 47 3.69 -5.65 -0.01
N VAL A 48 4.38 -5.15 -1.04
CA VAL A 48 5.10 -5.96 -2.02
C VAL A 48 6.59 -5.90 -1.68
N ARG A 49 7.20 -7.05 -1.38
CA ARG A 49 8.62 -7.12 -1.02
C ARG A 49 9.27 -8.43 -1.44
N LYS A 50 10.51 -8.36 -1.91
CA LYS A 50 11.35 -9.54 -2.21
C LYS A 50 12.23 -9.88 -1.02
N TYR A 51 12.12 -11.13 -0.57
CA TYR A 51 12.90 -11.70 0.52
C TYR A 51 13.77 -12.84 -0.02
N LYS A 52 15.10 -12.71 0.06
CA LYS A 52 16.06 -13.77 -0.30
C LYS A 52 15.70 -14.51 -1.61
N GLY A 53 15.32 -13.77 -2.66
CA GLY A 53 14.96 -14.34 -3.97
C GLY A 53 13.45 -14.50 -4.23
N LYS A 54 12.60 -14.56 -3.19
CA LYS A 54 11.14 -14.76 -3.33
C LYS A 54 10.36 -13.47 -3.12
N CYS A 55 9.50 -13.11 -4.07
CA CYS A 55 8.54 -12.01 -3.88
C CYS A 55 7.37 -12.49 -3.02
N LEU A 56 7.05 -11.76 -1.96
CA LEU A 56 5.89 -12.01 -1.10
C LEU A 56 5.02 -10.75 -1.07
N ILE A 57 3.71 -10.97 -1.27
CA ILE A 57 2.68 -9.95 -1.14
C ILE A 57 1.94 -10.24 0.17
N LYS A 58 1.95 -9.28 1.09
CA LYS A 58 1.30 -9.39 2.40
C LYS A 58 0.42 -8.17 2.63
N PRO A 59 -0.62 -8.22 3.49
CA PRO A 59 -1.34 -7.02 3.89
C PRO A 59 -0.36 -5.99 4.47
N SER A 60 -0.49 -4.72 4.08
CA SER A 60 0.31 -3.66 4.68
C SER A 60 -0.05 -3.52 6.16
N LYS A 61 0.91 -3.09 6.98
CA LYS A 61 0.68 -2.90 8.43
C LYS A 61 -0.51 -1.97 8.69
N LYS A 62 -0.65 -0.92 7.88
CA LYS A 62 -1.78 0.02 7.95
C LYS A 62 -3.11 -0.66 7.64
N SER A 63 -3.18 -1.44 6.57
CA SER A 63 -4.40 -2.17 6.17
C SER A 63 -4.81 -3.19 7.23
N PHE A 64 -3.84 -3.98 7.72
CA PHE A 64 -4.08 -4.95 8.78
C PHE A 64 -4.61 -4.27 10.06
N GLN A 65 -3.95 -3.20 10.51
CA GLN A 65 -4.39 -2.44 11.68
C GLN A 65 -5.80 -1.88 11.47
N ALA A 66 -6.08 -1.26 10.32
CA ALA A 66 -7.41 -0.71 10.04
C ALA A 66 -8.51 -1.77 10.14
N ASN A 67 -8.28 -2.98 9.62
CA ASN A 67 -9.24 -4.08 9.73
C ASN A 67 -9.41 -4.56 11.18
N VAL A 68 -8.31 -4.74 11.92
CA VAL A 68 -8.36 -5.10 13.34
C VAL A 68 -9.14 -4.05 14.14
N TRP A 69 -8.86 -2.76 13.92
CA TRP A 69 -9.58 -1.68 14.58
C TRP A 69 -11.08 -1.72 14.29
N LYS A 70 -11.49 -1.92 13.03
CA LYS A 70 -12.90 -2.05 12.67
C LYS A 70 -13.58 -3.20 13.42
N LEU A 71 -12.95 -4.37 13.45
CA LEU A 71 -13.46 -5.55 14.17
C LEU A 71 -13.59 -5.27 15.67
N LEU A 72 -12.54 -4.72 16.29
CA LEU A 72 -12.54 -4.39 17.71
C LEU A 72 -13.61 -3.36 18.06
N THR A 73 -13.82 -2.35 17.22
CA THR A 73 -14.88 -1.36 17.40
C THR A 73 -16.26 -1.99 17.29
N LEU A 74 -16.47 -2.93 16.36
CA LEU A 74 -17.73 -3.63 16.19
C LEU A 74 -18.06 -4.50 17.41
N ILE A 75 -17.09 -5.27 17.91
CA ILE A 75 -17.23 -6.08 19.12
C ILE A 75 -17.52 -5.20 20.34
N LYS A 76 -16.78 -4.09 20.51
CA LYS A 76 -16.97 -3.18 21.64
C LYS A 76 -18.33 -2.49 21.64
N LYS A 77 -18.91 -2.20 20.46
CA LYS A 77 -20.25 -1.61 20.34
C LYS A 77 -21.36 -2.62 20.65
N ASN A 78 -21.09 -3.90 20.47
CA ASN A 78 -22.07 -4.98 20.56
C ASN A 78 -21.78 -5.94 21.73
N LYS A 79 -21.40 -5.42 22.91
CA LYS A 79 -21.07 -6.28 24.08
C LYS A 79 -22.29 -7.00 24.68
N ALA A 80 -23.49 -6.47 24.45
CA ALA A 80 -24.72 -6.95 25.06
C ALA A 80 -25.49 -7.96 24.19
N ILE A 81 -25.02 -8.27 22.98
CA ILE A 81 -25.66 -9.26 22.10
C ILE A 81 -25.06 -10.65 22.33
N SER A 82 -25.85 -11.69 22.04
CA SER A 82 -25.35 -13.06 22.09
C SER A 82 -24.25 -13.31 21.06
N SER A 83 -23.32 -14.22 21.37
CA SER A 83 -22.20 -14.57 20.49
C SER A 83 -22.66 -14.97 19.08
N GLY A 84 -23.76 -15.72 18.97
CA GLY A 84 -24.32 -16.11 17.67
C GLY A 84 -24.77 -14.92 16.83
N LYS A 85 -25.38 -13.90 17.46
CA LYS A 85 -25.81 -12.68 16.76
C LYS A 85 -24.61 -11.79 16.40
N LEU A 86 -23.55 -11.79 17.22
CA LEU A 86 -22.31 -11.08 16.91
C LEU A 86 -21.61 -11.67 15.68
N ILE A 87 -21.52 -12.99 15.56
CA ILE A 87 -20.90 -13.67 14.40
C ILE A 87 -21.61 -13.29 13.09
N GLN A 88 -22.92 -13.10 13.11
CA GLN A 88 -23.69 -12.69 11.92
C GLN A 88 -23.46 -11.24 11.48
N ILE A 89 -22.93 -10.38 12.37
CA ILE A 89 -22.72 -8.95 12.10
C ILE A 89 -21.24 -8.68 11.73
N LEU A 90 -20.33 -9.60 12.03
CA LEU A 90 -18.91 -9.55 11.66
C LEU A 90 -18.70 -9.90 10.18
#